data_AF-A0A5C6K2G9-F1
#
_entry.id   AF-A0A5C6K2G9-F1
#
_cell.length_a   1.000
_cell.length_b   1.000
_cell.length_c   1.000
_cell.angle_alpha   90.00
_cell.angle_beta   90.00
_cell.angle_gamma   90.00
#
_symmetry.space_group_name_H-M   'P 1'
#
loop_
_entity.id
_entity.type
_entity.pdbx_description
1 polymer ?
#
loop_
_entity_poly.entity_id
_entity_poly.type
_entity_poly.pdbx_seq_one_letter_code
_entity_poly.pdbx_strand_id
1 'polypeptide(L)'
;MFAKKCDIDLDDCGICVIQAGGDSVLQLIQLAEKFGIPCIGIRDSDGDNTPTSIPNLWKTTERDFEAELMKLIDIGREEVLCDILCEYDSEKQERILNAQALNKRAYKKYGYLTAPISTDLKLSDIDKTNITNLKAYYSTWFGINKSQPLGLLIGMKLSKSEIPQIYVNLIEQAKSLC
;
A
#
# COMPACT_ATOMS: atom_id res chain seq x y z
N MET A 1 0.82 -12.14 7.12
CA MET A 1 1.18 -12.61 5.76
C MET A 1 2.56 -12.12 5.34
N PHE A 2 2.82 -10.80 5.33
CA PHE A 2 4.16 -10.26 5.08
C PHE A 2 5.22 -10.77 6.08
N ALA A 3 4.90 -10.87 7.36
CA ALA A 3 5.82 -11.42 8.36
C ALA A 3 6.29 -12.84 8.01
N LYS A 4 5.37 -13.73 7.63
CA LYS A 4 5.71 -15.08 7.16
C LYS A 4 6.61 -15.06 5.92
N LYS A 5 6.40 -14.13 4.98
CA LYS A 5 7.29 -13.94 3.82
C LYS A 5 8.67 -13.37 4.21
N CYS A 6 8.77 -12.76 5.38
CA CYS A 6 10.01 -12.31 5.97
C CYS A 6 10.66 -13.38 6.87
N ASP A 7 10.13 -14.60 6.89
CA ASP A 7 10.61 -15.70 7.75
C ASP A 7 10.47 -15.37 9.24
N ILE A 8 9.44 -14.60 9.59
CA ILE A 8 9.10 -14.20 10.95
C ILE A 8 7.71 -14.73 11.29
N ASP A 9 7.67 -15.63 12.26
CA ASP A 9 6.41 -16.04 12.88
C ASP A 9 6.10 -15.09 14.04
N LEU A 10 5.00 -14.33 13.88
CA LEU A 10 4.58 -13.35 14.87
C LEU A 10 4.08 -14.03 16.15
N ASP A 11 3.45 -15.20 16.02
CA ASP A 11 2.88 -15.91 17.16
C ASP A 11 3.99 -16.46 18.06
N ASP A 12 5.04 -17.03 17.46
CA ASP A 12 6.24 -17.51 18.20
C ASP A 12 6.99 -16.36 18.89
N CYS A 13 6.93 -15.15 18.33
CA CYS A 13 7.53 -13.95 18.90
C CYS A 13 6.61 -13.22 19.90
N GLY A 14 5.37 -13.70 20.12
CA GLY A 14 4.39 -13.03 20.97
C GLY A 14 3.93 -11.66 20.44
N ILE A 15 4.03 -11.42 19.13
CA ILE A 15 3.68 -10.14 18.48
C ILE A 15 2.22 -10.18 18.03
N CYS A 16 1.43 -9.21 18.50
CA CYS A 16 0.05 -9.01 18.06
C CYS A 16 -0.06 -7.81 17.10
N VAL A 17 -0.81 -7.98 16.00
CA VAL A 17 -1.10 -6.90 15.05
C VAL A 17 -2.48 -6.31 15.34
N ILE A 18 -2.54 -4.99 15.53
CA ILE A 18 -3.79 -4.26 15.79
C ILE A 18 -4.06 -3.30 14.64
N GLN A 19 -5.23 -3.40 14.01
CA GLN A 19 -5.69 -2.38 13.08
C GLN A 19 -6.16 -1.14 13.85
N ALA A 20 -5.40 -0.07 13.77
CA ALA A 20 -5.80 1.23 14.30
C ALA A 20 -6.78 1.95 13.35
N GLY A 21 -7.79 2.63 13.89
CA GLY A 21 -8.74 3.44 13.12
C GLY A 21 -8.17 4.78 12.67
N GLY A 22 -7.17 4.78 11.79
CA GLY A 22 -6.54 6.01 11.28
C GLY A 22 -5.60 6.64 12.31
N ASP A 23 -5.91 7.84 12.78
CA ASP A 23 -5.03 8.62 13.69
C ASP A 23 -4.83 8.00 15.08
N SER A 24 -5.57 6.92 15.41
CA SER A 24 -5.49 6.23 16.70
C SER A 24 -4.18 5.47 16.95
N VAL A 25 -3.29 5.34 15.95
CA VAL A 25 -2.03 4.57 16.09
C VAL A 25 -1.19 5.12 17.26
N LEU A 26 -1.07 6.44 17.39
CA LEU A 26 -0.28 7.05 18.45
C LEU A 26 -0.85 6.76 19.84
N GLN A 27 -2.16 6.85 19.99
CA GLN A 27 -2.84 6.60 21.26
C GLN A 27 -2.68 5.14 21.69
N LEU A 28 -2.68 4.19 20.75
CA LEU A 28 -2.43 2.78 21.04
C LEU A 28 -0.98 2.54 21.48
N ILE A 29 0.00 3.17 20.83
CA ILE A 29 1.41 3.10 21.26
C ILE A 29 1.55 3.64 22.68
N GLN A 30 1.04 4.84 22.95
CA GLN A 30 1.11 5.47 24.27
C GLN A 30 0.39 4.64 25.35
N LEU A 31 -0.71 3.96 24.99
CA LEU A 31 -1.41 3.07 25.90
C LEU A 31 -0.57 1.84 26.23
N ALA A 32 -0.01 1.17 25.21
CA ALA A 32 0.85 0.00 25.39
C ALA A 32 2.09 0.33 26.25
N GLU A 33 2.72 1.48 26.00
CA GLU A 33 3.86 1.98 26.79
C GLU A 33 3.51 2.13 28.28
N LYS A 34 2.30 2.61 28.62
CA LYS A 34 1.84 2.70 30.02
C LYS A 34 1.71 1.33 30.71
N PHE A 35 1.51 0.27 29.94
CA PHE A 35 1.49 -1.11 30.44
C PHE A 35 2.85 -1.80 30.34
N GLY A 36 3.91 -1.09 29.91
CA GLY A 36 5.23 -1.68 29.71
C GLY A 36 5.30 -2.65 28.53
N ILE A 37 4.36 -2.56 27.60
CA ILE A 37 4.30 -3.41 26.40
C ILE A 37 5.00 -2.69 25.25
N PRO A 38 6.10 -3.23 24.70
CA PRO A 38 6.74 -2.67 23.52
C PRO A 38 5.74 -2.59 22.36
N CYS A 39 5.66 -1.43 21.71
CA CYS A 39 4.72 -1.21 20.63
C CYS A 39 5.35 -0.32 19.57
N ILE A 40 5.17 -0.71 18.31
CA ILE A 40 5.56 0.08 17.15
C ILE A 40 4.37 0.13 16.19
N GLY A 41 4.17 1.27 15.54
CA GLY A 41 3.06 1.50 14.62
C GLY A 41 3.50 2.18 13.33
N ILE A 42 2.68 2.02 12.30
CA ILE A 42 2.81 2.72 11.02
C ILE A 42 1.48 3.36 10.66
N ARG A 43 1.51 4.53 10.02
CA ARG A 43 0.35 5.16 9.38
C ARG A 43 0.68 5.69 8.00
N ASP A 44 -0.33 6.00 7.21
CA ASP A 44 -0.15 6.68 5.93
C ASP A 44 0.52 8.05 6.16
N SER A 45 1.41 8.47 5.24
CA SER A 45 2.03 9.79 5.31
C SER A 45 1.07 10.90 4.87
N ASP A 46 0.04 10.54 4.11
CA ASP A 46 -0.93 11.47 3.50
C ASP A 46 -0.30 12.57 2.61
N GLY A 47 0.94 12.32 2.17
CA GLY A 47 1.76 13.27 1.42
C GLY A 47 2.64 14.16 2.30
N ASP A 48 2.55 14.02 3.63
CA ASP A 48 3.44 14.65 4.60
C ASP A 48 4.57 13.68 5.00
N ASN A 49 5.68 13.78 4.28
CA ASN A 49 6.87 12.97 4.51
C ASN A 49 7.77 13.52 5.63
N THR A 50 7.30 14.48 6.43
CA THR A 50 8.06 14.92 7.61
C THR A 50 8.24 13.74 8.58
N PRO A 51 9.46 13.49 9.06
CA PRO A 51 9.69 12.47 10.08
C PRO A 51 8.84 12.74 11.31
N THR A 52 8.31 11.68 11.91
CA THR A 52 7.64 11.79 13.19
C THR A 52 8.69 12.09 14.27
N SER A 53 8.35 12.95 15.22
CA SER A 53 9.16 13.15 16.43
C SER A 53 9.05 11.97 17.42
N ILE A 54 8.22 10.96 17.10
CA ILE A 54 7.90 9.83 17.95
C ILE A 54 8.60 8.59 17.38
N PRO A 55 9.62 8.04 18.07
CA PRO A 55 10.47 6.97 17.53
C PRO A 55 9.69 5.71 17.10
N ASN A 56 8.62 5.37 17.83
CA ASN A 56 7.82 4.16 17.64
C ASN A 56 6.64 4.34 16.67
N LEU A 57 6.46 5.53 16.10
CA LEU A 57 5.39 5.81 15.13
C LEU A 57 6.01 6.14 13.78
N TRP A 58 5.91 5.22 12.83
CA TRP A 58 6.45 5.40 11.49
C TRP A 58 5.37 5.87 10.51
N LYS A 59 5.80 6.38 9.37
CA LYS A 59 4.95 6.73 8.24
C LYS A 59 5.32 5.88 7.03
N THR A 60 4.37 5.62 6.14
CA THR A 60 4.68 5.12 4.80
C THR A 60 5.67 6.05 4.10
N THR A 61 6.50 5.50 3.22
CA THR A 61 7.49 6.29 2.45
C THR A 61 6.77 7.07 1.34
N GLU A 62 5.81 6.43 0.69
CA GLU A 62 4.85 7.10 -0.19
C GLU A 62 3.64 7.60 0.60
N ARG A 63 2.75 8.32 -0.09
CA ARG A 63 1.51 8.87 0.47
C ARG A 63 0.72 7.86 1.33
N ASP A 64 0.52 6.67 0.79
CA ASP A 64 -0.27 5.59 1.38
C ASP A 64 0.18 4.24 0.79
N PHE A 65 -0.38 3.14 1.31
CA PHE A 65 -0.05 1.79 0.82
C PHE A 65 -0.25 1.63 -0.69
N GLU A 66 -1.33 2.19 -1.25
CA GLU A 66 -1.60 2.08 -2.69
C GLU A 66 -0.50 2.77 -3.52
N ALA A 67 0.01 3.91 -3.07
CA ALA A 67 1.14 4.58 -3.71
C ALA A 67 2.45 3.78 -3.61
N GLU A 68 2.70 3.09 -2.49
CA GLU A 68 3.86 2.19 -2.35
C GLU A 68 3.85 1.08 -3.41
N LEU A 69 2.68 0.52 -3.71
CA LEU A 69 2.53 -0.52 -4.74
C LEU A 69 2.90 -0.02 -6.14
N MET A 70 2.78 1.28 -6.41
CA MET A 70 3.09 1.84 -7.74
C MET A 70 4.59 1.75 -8.07
N LYS A 71 5.46 1.54 -7.06
CA LYS A 71 6.89 1.27 -7.27
C LYS A 71 7.13 -0.02 -8.04
N LEU A 72 6.21 -0.99 -7.98
CA LEU A 72 6.30 -2.21 -8.78
C LEU A 72 6.34 -1.90 -10.27
N ILE A 73 5.63 -0.86 -10.72
CA ILE A 73 5.67 -0.41 -12.11
C ILE A 73 7.06 0.16 -12.45
N ASP A 74 7.67 0.92 -11.53
CA ASP A 74 9.00 1.52 -11.74
C ASP A 74 10.12 0.48 -11.86
N ILE A 75 9.98 -0.67 -11.19
CA ILE A 75 10.93 -1.77 -11.27
C ILE A 75 10.55 -2.83 -12.31
N GLY A 76 9.58 -2.55 -13.19
CA GLY A 76 9.18 -3.43 -14.28
C GLY A 76 8.45 -4.70 -13.83
N ARG A 77 7.78 -4.65 -12.67
CA ARG A 77 6.97 -5.73 -12.07
C ARG A 77 5.47 -5.42 -12.11
N GLU A 78 5.03 -4.70 -13.14
CA GLU A 78 3.62 -4.34 -13.35
C GLU A 78 2.71 -5.57 -13.45
N GLU A 79 3.21 -6.68 -13.98
CA GLU A 79 2.46 -7.92 -14.14
C GLU A 79 1.90 -8.45 -12.81
N VAL A 80 2.57 -8.17 -11.68
CA VAL A 80 2.07 -8.55 -10.35
C VAL A 80 0.79 -7.77 -10.01
N LEU A 81 0.74 -6.48 -10.36
CA LEU A 81 -0.47 -5.65 -10.19
C LEU A 81 -1.58 -6.13 -11.12
N CYS A 82 -1.23 -6.51 -12.36
CA CYS A 82 -2.16 -7.06 -13.33
C CYS A 82 -2.79 -8.37 -12.84
N ASP A 83 -1.97 -9.28 -12.29
CA ASP A 83 -2.42 -10.56 -11.74
C ASP A 83 -3.37 -10.38 -10.56
N ILE A 84 -3.05 -9.46 -9.63
CA ILE A 84 -3.92 -9.12 -8.50
C ILE A 84 -5.27 -8.60 -9.02
N LEU A 85 -5.24 -7.67 -9.98
CA LEU A 85 -6.45 -7.09 -10.56
C LEU A 85 -7.28 -8.16 -11.29
N CYS A 86 -6.67 -9.02 -12.10
CA CYS A 86 -7.38 -10.04 -12.87
C CYS A 86 -8.00 -11.14 -11.99
N GLU A 87 -7.44 -11.37 -10.81
CA GLU A 87 -8.00 -12.31 -9.83
C GLU A 87 -9.13 -11.70 -9.01
N TYR A 88 -9.06 -10.39 -8.71
CA TYR A 88 -10.06 -9.72 -7.89
C TYR A 88 -11.24 -9.14 -8.69
N ASP A 89 -10.97 -8.54 -9.85
CA ASP A 89 -11.95 -7.87 -10.69
C ASP A 89 -12.55 -8.83 -11.73
N SER A 90 -13.87 -8.95 -11.76
CA SER A 90 -14.56 -9.77 -12.77
C SER A 90 -14.34 -9.29 -14.20
N GLU A 91 -14.10 -7.99 -14.41
CA GLU A 91 -13.82 -7.41 -15.73
C GLU A 91 -12.34 -7.50 -16.11
N LYS A 92 -11.45 -7.84 -15.16
CA LYS A 92 -10.01 -8.04 -15.43
C LYS A 92 -9.42 -6.84 -16.20
N GLN A 93 -8.63 -7.10 -17.25
CA GLN A 93 -8.04 -6.08 -18.11
C GLN A 93 -9.04 -5.31 -18.97
N GLU A 94 -10.29 -5.79 -19.04
CA GLU A 94 -11.37 -5.09 -19.76
C GLU A 94 -12.03 -4.00 -18.92
N ARG A 95 -11.71 -3.91 -17.62
CA ARG A 95 -12.21 -2.88 -16.72
C ARG A 95 -11.88 -1.49 -17.26
N ILE A 96 -12.91 -0.66 -17.34
CA ILE A 96 -12.81 0.75 -17.74
C ILE A 96 -12.94 1.62 -16.50
N LEU A 97 -11.97 2.51 -16.29
CA LEU A 97 -12.02 3.55 -15.27
C LEU A 97 -12.42 4.87 -15.91
N ASN A 98 -13.45 5.50 -15.35
CA ASN A 98 -13.91 6.78 -15.87
C ASN A 98 -12.93 7.92 -15.59
N ALA A 99 -12.91 8.90 -16.49
CA ALA A 99 -12.05 10.08 -16.41
C ALA A 99 -12.21 10.84 -15.07
N GLN A 100 -13.41 10.88 -14.49
CA GLN A 100 -13.66 11.55 -13.21
C GLN A 100 -12.91 10.88 -12.05
N ALA A 101 -12.93 9.56 -11.98
CA ALA A 101 -12.24 8.79 -10.95
C ALA A 101 -10.71 8.92 -11.09
N LEU A 102 -10.22 8.86 -12.33
CA LEU A 102 -8.81 9.06 -12.67
C LEU A 102 -8.36 10.47 -12.28
N ASN A 103 -9.12 11.50 -12.64
CA ASN A 103 -8.81 12.88 -12.25
C ASN A 103 -8.85 13.10 -10.74
N LYS A 104 -9.77 12.44 -10.03
CA LYS A 104 -9.86 12.53 -8.56
C LYS A 104 -8.64 11.90 -7.88
N ARG A 105 -8.18 10.74 -8.35
CA ARG A 105 -7.09 9.99 -7.70
C ARG A 105 -5.75 10.26 -8.35
N ALA A 106 -5.54 9.81 -9.58
CA ALA A 106 -4.27 9.90 -10.28
C ALA A 106 -3.79 11.34 -10.52
N TYR A 107 -4.69 12.29 -10.83
CA TYR A 107 -4.31 13.70 -10.98
C TYR A 107 -4.26 14.42 -9.62
N LYS A 108 -5.40 14.58 -8.94
CA LYS A 108 -5.48 15.42 -7.73
C LYS A 108 -4.81 14.83 -6.48
N LYS A 109 -4.91 13.53 -6.25
CA LYS A 109 -4.44 12.90 -4.99
C LYS A 109 -2.97 12.47 -5.07
N TYR A 110 -2.60 11.83 -6.18
CA TYR A 110 -1.29 11.20 -6.35
C TYR A 110 -0.35 11.97 -7.29
N GLY A 111 -0.86 12.83 -8.17
CA GLY A 111 -0.03 13.59 -9.12
C GLY A 111 0.68 12.74 -10.17
N TYR A 112 0.21 11.52 -10.45
CA TYR A 112 0.74 10.68 -11.53
C TYR A 112 0.37 11.21 -12.91
N LEU A 113 -0.83 11.78 -13.06
CA LEU A 113 -1.18 12.53 -14.25
C LEU A 113 -0.69 13.97 -14.09
N THR A 114 -0.10 14.55 -15.15
CA THR A 114 0.36 15.94 -15.16
C THR A 114 -0.76 16.95 -15.45
N ALA A 115 -1.83 16.48 -16.09
CA ALA A 115 -3.02 17.26 -16.43
C ALA A 115 -4.28 16.39 -16.29
N PRO A 116 -5.46 16.98 -16.06
CA PRO A 116 -6.70 16.23 -16.06
C PRO A 116 -7.00 15.69 -17.46
N ILE A 117 -7.59 14.50 -17.52
CA ILE A 117 -7.99 13.82 -18.76
C ILE A 117 -9.50 13.89 -18.96
N SER A 118 -9.93 13.84 -20.22
CA SER A 118 -11.35 13.80 -20.61
C SER A 118 -11.81 12.42 -21.07
N THR A 119 -10.88 11.49 -21.26
CA THR A 119 -11.14 10.13 -21.75
C THR A 119 -10.98 9.11 -20.65
N ASP A 120 -11.82 8.08 -20.71
CA ASP A 120 -11.70 6.91 -19.84
C ASP A 120 -10.46 6.09 -20.21
N LEU A 121 -9.98 5.30 -19.24
CA LEU A 121 -8.87 4.37 -19.47
C LEU A 121 -9.34 2.94 -19.27
N LYS A 122 -9.01 2.08 -20.22
CA LYS A 122 -9.18 0.63 -20.15
C LYS A 122 -7.81 -0.01 -20.04
N LEU A 123 -7.61 -0.95 -19.12
CA LEU A 123 -6.28 -1.51 -18.86
C LEU A 123 -5.66 -2.15 -20.11
N SER A 124 -6.44 -2.92 -20.87
CA SER A 124 -5.97 -3.58 -22.11
C SER A 124 -5.44 -2.63 -23.18
N ASP A 125 -5.86 -1.36 -23.14
CA ASP A 125 -5.55 -0.37 -24.17
C ASP A 125 -4.32 0.47 -23.78
N ILE A 126 -3.79 0.28 -22.57
CA ILE A 126 -2.61 0.99 -22.08
C ILE A 126 -1.36 0.25 -22.51
N ASP A 127 -0.51 0.93 -23.29
CA ASP A 127 0.83 0.42 -23.61
C ASP A 127 1.64 0.19 -22.32
N LYS A 128 2.27 -0.99 -22.20
CA LYS A 128 3.06 -1.36 -21.00
C LYS A 128 4.25 -0.44 -20.73
N THR A 129 4.72 0.29 -21.73
CA THR A 129 5.78 1.30 -21.60
C THR A 129 5.24 2.65 -21.11
N ASN A 130 3.92 2.86 -21.13
CA ASN A 130 3.28 4.08 -20.65
C ASN A 130 3.07 4.03 -19.13
N ILE A 131 4.18 4.22 -18.41
CA ILE A 131 4.24 4.21 -16.94
C ILE A 131 3.24 5.19 -16.31
N THR A 132 3.06 6.37 -16.92
CA THR A 132 2.12 7.39 -16.45
C THR A 132 0.68 6.86 -16.43
N ASN A 133 0.21 6.29 -17.53
CA ASN A 133 -1.15 5.76 -17.61
C ASN A 133 -1.32 4.50 -16.76
N LEU A 134 -0.30 3.63 -16.67
CA LEU A 134 -0.33 2.47 -15.78
C LEU A 134 -0.47 2.89 -14.31
N LYS A 135 0.36 3.82 -13.84
CA LYS A 135 0.27 4.36 -12.47
C LYS A 135 -1.07 5.04 -12.24
N ALA A 136 -1.56 5.81 -13.21
CA ALA A 136 -2.85 6.46 -13.11
C ALA A 136 -4.00 5.44 -12.98
N TYR A 137 -3.97 4.40 -13.79
CA TYR A 137 -4.97 3.34 -13.80
C TYR A 137 -4.94 2.54 -12.49
N TYR A 138 -3.79 1.94 -12.14
CA TYR A 138 -3.69 1.07 -10.97
C TYR A 138 -3.93 1.81 -9.67
N SER A 139 -3.34 3.00 -9.46
CA SER A 139 -3.59 3.79 -8.24
C SER A 139 -5.06 4.17 -8.09
N THR A 140 -5.75 4.42 -9.20
CA THR A 140 -7.18 4.70 -9.19
C THR A 140 -7.97 3.43 -8.86
N TRP A 141 -7.64 2.30 -9.48
CA TRP A 141 -8.33 1.02 -9.27
C TRP A 141 -8.17 0.52 -7.84
N PHE A 142 -6.94 0.45 -7.32
CA PHE A 142 -6.67 0.02 -5.94
C PHE A 142 -7.34 0.98 -4.93
N GLY A 143 -7.29 2.29 -5.19
CA GLY A 143 -7.95 3.29 -4.36
C GLY A 143 -9.49 3.27 -4.43
N ILE A 144 -10.11 2.60 -5.40
CA ILE A 144 -11.58 2.35 -5.43
C ILE A 144 -11.90 1.08 -4.66
N ASN A 145 -11.12 0.03 -4.89
CA ASN A 145 -11.41 -1.33 -4.44
C ASN A 145 -10.80 -1.67 -3.07
N LYS A 146 -10.31 -0.66 -2.34
CA LYS A 146 -9.68 -0.81 -1.02
C LYS A 146 -10.58 -1.59 -0.07
N SER A 147 -10.16 -2.82 0.26
CA SER A 147 -10.92 -3.75 1.08
C SER A 147 -9.96 -4.73 1.78
N GLN A 148 -10.42 -5.35 2.87
CA GLN A 148 -9.65 -6.39 3.56
C GLN A 148 -9.35 -7.61 2.66
N PRO A 149 -10.33 -8.15 1.89
CA PRO A 149 -10.04 -9.23 0.95
C PRO A 149 -8.99 -8.87 -0.11
N LEU A 150 -9.02 -7.65 -0.65
CA LEU A 150 -8.01 -7.20 -1.61
C LEU A 150 -6.62 -7.11 -0.94
N GLY A 151 -6.56 -6.56 0.28
CA GLY A 151 -5.31 -6.51 1.05
C GLY A 151 -4.71 -7.90 1.31
N LEU A 152 -5.55 -8.89 1.59
CA LEU A 152 -5.13 -10.29 1.74
C LEU A 152 -4.55 -10.84 0.43
N LEU A 153 -5.25 -10.63 -0.69
CA LEU A 153 -4.80 -11.07 -2.01
C LEU A 153 -3.47 -10.44 -2.41
N ILE A 154 -3.31 -9.12 -2.21
CA ILE A 154 -2.02 -8.43 -2.42
C ILE A 154 -0.94 -9.11 -1.58
N GLY A 155 -1.22 -9.33 -0.30
CA GLY A 155 -0.33 -10.05 0.61
C GLY A 155 0.10 -11.42 0.09
N MET A 156 -0.79 -12.16 -0.57
CA MET A 156 -0.53 -13.50 -1.11
C MET A 156 0.32 -13.44 -2.38
N LYS A 157 0.12 -12.44 -3.23
CA LYS A 157 0.79 -12.32 -4.53
C LYS A 157 2.20 -11.74 -4.45
N LEU A 158 2.44 -10.74 -3.59
CA LEU A 158 3.76 -10.07 -3.54
C LEU A 158 4.88 -10.97 -3.01
N SER A 159 5.98 -11.16 -3.73
CA SER A 159 7.16 -11.83 -3.17
C SER A 159 7.85 -10.97 -2.09
N LYS A 160 8.78 -11.52 -1.29
CA LYS A 160 9.49 -10.78 -0.23
C LYS A 160 10.14 -9.49 -0.75
N SER A 161 10.74 -9.53 -1.94
CA SER A 161 11.39 -8.36 -2.58
C SER A 161 10.41 -7.33 -3.14
N GLU A 162 9.12 -7.66 -3.24
CA GLU A 162 8.07 -6.77 -3.76
C GLU A 162 7.26 -6.11 -2.63
N ILE A 163 7.44 -6.55 -1.38
CA ILE A 163 6.82 -5.91 -0.22
C ILE A 163 7.47 -4.54 -0.04
N PRO A 164 6.70 -3.46 0.15
CA PRO A 164 7.30 -2.15 0.38
C PRO A 164 8.18 -2.18 1.64
N GLN A 165 9.42 -1.69 1.50
CA GLN A 165 10.48 -1.87 2.49
C GLN A 165 10.10 -1.35 3.88
N ILE A 166 9.28 -0.30 3.97
CA ILE A 166 8.82 0.24 5.25
C ILE A 166 8.07 -0.81 6.10
N TYR A 167 7.30 -1.71 5.48
CA TYR A 167 6.61 -2.79 6.20
C TYR A 167 7.56 -3.92 6.60
N VAL A 168 8.57 -4.22 5.76
CA VAL A 168 9.61 -5.20 6.12
C VAL A 168 10.38 -4.71 7.35
N ASN A 169 10.86 -3.46 7.30
CA ASN A 169 11.58 -2.82 8.41
C ASN A 169 10.72 -2.78 9.69
N LEU A 170 9.41 -2.49 9.57
CA LEU A 170 8.51 -2.44 10.70
C LEU A 170 8.37 -3.81 11.38
N ILE A 171 8.25 -4.87 10.60
CA ILE A 171 8.14 -6.25 11.11
C ILE A 171 9.44 -6.67 11.78
N GLU A 172 10.60 -6.39 11.16
CA GLU A 172 11.90 -6.69 11.75
C GLU A 172 12.14 -5.91 13.04
N GLN A 173 11.75 -4.63 13.06
CA GLN A 173 11.84 -3.81 14.26
C GLN A 173 10.94 -4.35 15.38
N ALA A 174 9.70 -4.75 15.07
CA ALA A 174 8.81 -5.36 16.03
C ALA A 174 9.43 -6.63 16.64
N LYS A 175 10.06 -7.48 15.83
CA LYS A 175 10.80 -8.67 16.30
C LYS A 175 11.99 -8.32 17.19
N SER A 176 12.70 -7.23 16.93
CA SER A 176 13.85 -6.82 17.75
C SER A 176 13.47 -6.33 19.15
N LEU A 177 12.18 -6.03 19.37
CA LEU A 177 11.64 -5.61 20.67
C LEU A 177 11.17 -6.79 21.54
N CYS A 178 11.20 -8.01 20.99
CA CYS A 178 10.85 -9.26 21.68
C CYS A 178 12.00 -9.82 22.50
#